data_AF-A0A835F136-F1
#
_entry.id   AF-A0A835F136-F1
#
_cell.length_a   1.000
_cell.length_b   1.000
_cell.length_c   1.000
_cell.angle_alpha   90.00
_cell.angle_beta   90.00
_cell.angle_gamma   90.00
#
_symmetry.space_group_name_H-M   'P 1'
#
loop_
_entity.id
_entity.type
_entity.pdbx_description
1 polymer ?
#
loop_
_entity_poly.entity_id
_entity_poly.type
_entity_poly.pdbx_seq_one_letter_code
_entity_poly.pdbx_strand_id
1 'polypeptide(L)'
;MSLLFTFMMPASSTTAAAATSPMINNNIATTMQEMQRARYFTFVMLVRMVQEKIPRNTTFLMPSDRLMSTASISESQVLEFLSRHSIAAPLKFDDLIRLPNGTVLPLAN
;
A
#
# COMPACT_ATOMS: atom_id res chain seq x y z
N MET A 1 -37.28 31.23 31.02
CA MET A 1 -37.41 30.12 30.05
C MET A 1 -36.00 29.71 29.66
N SER A 2 -35.44 28.70 30.33
CA SER A 2 -34.08 28.21 30.03
C SER A 2 -34.19 26.82 29.41
N LEU A 3 -33.66 26.65 28.20
CA LEU A 3 -33.72 25.41 27.43
C LEU A 3 -32.30 24.81 27.39
N LEU A 4 -32.10 23.69 28.09
CA LEU A 4 -30.84 22.97 28.17
C LEU A 4 -30.71 22.04 26.96
N PHE A 5 -29.70 22.25 26.12
CA PHE A 5 -29.36 21.34 25.02
C PHE A 5 -28.34 20.30 25.51
N THR A 6 -28.78 19.05 25.61
CA THR A 6 -27.89 17.90 25.86
C THR A 6 -27.26 17.47 24.54
N PHE A 7 -25.96 17.69 24.38
CA PHE A 7 -25.20 17.22 23.22
C PHE A 7 -24.65 15.82 23.51
N MET A 8 -25.24 14.79 22.88
CA MET A 8 -24.75 13.42 22.96
C MET A 8 -23.70 13.22 21.85
N MET A 9 -22.41 13.13 22.24
CA MET A 9 -21.35 12.74 21.30
C MET A 9 -21.37 11.22 21.07
N PRO A 10 -21.39 10.73 19.82
CA PRO A 10 -21.09 9.34 19.53
C PRO A 10 -19.57 9.12 19.58
N ALA A 11 -19.13 8.20 20.44
CA ALA A 11 -17.76 7.69 20.43
C ALA A 11 -17.59 6.69 19.28
N SER A 12 -17.13 7.17 18.12
CA SER A 12 -16.78 6.29 17.00
C SER A 12 -15.42 5.63 17.27
N SER A 13 -15.44 4.37 17.70
CA SER A 13 -14.24 3.53 17.76
C SER A 13 -13.97 2.98 16.36
N THR A 14 -13.03 3.56 15.62
CA THR A 14 -12.59 3.01 14.33
C THR A 14 -11.37 2.11 14.56
N THR A 15 -11.59 0.80 14.69
CA THR A 15 -10.54 -0.20 14.49
C THR A 15 -10.21 -0.29 13.00
N ALA A 16 -9.15 0.39 12.58
CA ALA A 16 -8.60 0.23 11.23
C ALA A 16 -7.79 -1.07 11.16
N ALA A 17 -8.44 -2.17 10.79
CA ALA A 17 -7.74 -3.36 10.32
C ALA A 17 -7.23 -3.07 8.90
N ALA A 18 -5.94 -2.74 8.78
CA ALA A 18 -5.28 -2.63 7.49
C ALA A 18 -5.11 -4.03 6.90
N ALA A 19 -6.05 -4.46 6.06
CA ALA A 19 -5.88 -5.65 5.22
C ALA A 19 -4.97 -5.28 4.04
N THR A 20 -3.70 -5.62 4.13
CA THR A 20 -2.74 -5.55 3.03
C THR A 20 -2.97 -6.72 2.08
N SER A 21 -3.86 -6.55 1.11
CA SER A 21 -3.97 -7.51 -0.01
C SER A 21 -2.89 -7.19 -1.05
N PRO A 22 -1.98 -8.12 -1.36
CA PRO A 22 -1.05 -7.94 -2.48
C PRO A 22 -1.86 -7.89 -3.78
N MET A 23 -1.73 -6.79 -4.52
CA MET A 23 -2.45 -6.59 -5.77
C MET A 23 -1.62 -7.11 -6.94
N ILE A 24 -2.15 -8.09 -7.66
CA ILE A 24 -1.56 -8.60 -8.91
C ILE A 24 -2.38 -8.08 -10.05
N ASN A 25 -1.83 -7.13 -10.79
CA ASN A 25 -2.38 -6.75 -12.07
C ASN A 25 -1.24 -6.44 -13.04
N ASN A 26 -1.31 -7.04 -14.24
CA ASN A 26 -0.33 -6.86 -15.30
C ASN A 26 -0.39 -5.43 -15.89
N ASN A 27 -1.43 -4.65 -15.56
CA ASN A 27 -1.57 -3.25 -15.93
C ASN A 27 -1.38 -2.34 -14.70
N ILE A 28 -0.25 -1.64 -14.67
CA ILE A 28 0.13 -0.72 -13.59
C ILE A 28 -0.88 0.42 -13.38
N ALA A 29 -1.58 0.85 -14.44
CA ALA A 29 -2.57 1.92 -14.34
C ALA A 29 -3.80 1.46 -13.55
N THR A 30 -4.29 0.26 -13.82
CA THR A 30 -5.38 -0.35 -13.05
C THR A 30 -4.91 -0.66 -11.62
N THR A 31 -3.65 -1.08 -11.43
CA THR A 31 -3.07 -1.22 -10.09
C THR A 31 -3.17 0.07 -9.30
N MET A 32 -2.64 1.18 -9.83
CA MET A 32 -2.70 2.48 -9.17
C MET A 32 -4.13 2.93 -8.85
N GLN A 33 -5.11 2.63 -9.71
CA GLN A 33 -6.50 2.98 -9.47
C GLN A 33 -7.09 2.26 -8.23
N GLU A 34 -6.84 0.95 -8.07
CA GLU A 34 -7.29 0.23 -6.88
C GLU A 34 -6.53 0.67 -5.62
N MET A 35 -5.23 0.95 -5.74
CA MET A 35 -4.44 1.51 -4.63
C MET A 35 -5.02 2.84 -4.14
N GLN A 36 -5.46 3.70 -5.06
CA GLN A 36 -6.14 4.96 -4.73
C GLN A 36 -7.47 4.72 -4.02
N ARG A 37 -8.28 3.75 -4.48
CA ARG A 37 -9.53 3.37 -3.78
C ARG A 37 -9.26 2.88 -2.37
N ALA A 38 -8.14 2.18 -2.16
CA ALA A 38 -7.68 1.72 -0.86
C ALA A 38 -6.92 2.79 -0.04
N ARG A 39 -6.86 4.04 -0.54
CA ARG A 39 -6.27 5.22 0.14
C ARG A 39 -4.75 5.16 0.33
N TYR A 40 -4.02 4.57 -0.60
CA TYR A 40 -2.55 4.58 -0.66
C TYR A 40 -2.03 5.67 -1.61
N PHE A 41 -2.40 6.94 -1.39
CA PHE A 41 -2.15 8.01 -2.34
C PHE A 41 -0.67 8.35 -2.47
N THR A 42 0.07 8.36 -1.36
CA THR A 42 1.50 8.68 -1.38
C THR A 42 2.28 7.61 -2.15
N PHE A 43 1.98 6.34 -1.91
CA PHE A 43 2.63 5.24 -2.63
C PHE A 43 2.32 5.29 -4.14
N VAL A 44 1.08 5.57 -4.52
CA VAL A 44 0.68 5.74 -5.93
C VAL A 44 1.43 6.89 -6.60
N MET A 45 1.63 8.00 -5.89
CA MET A 45 2.41 9.12 -6.42
C MET A 45 3.85 8.69 -6.76
N LEU A 46 4.51 7.94 -5.88
CA LEU A 46 5.85 7.42 -6.11
C LEU A 46 5.89 6.45 -7.31
N VAL A 47 4.95 5.52 -7.38
CA VAL A 47 4.81 4.59 -8.51
C VAL A 47 4.67 5.35 -9.84
N ARG A 48 3.86 6.41 -9.86
CA ARG A 48 3.65 7.25 -11.04
C ARG A 48 4.93 7.94 -11.51
N MET A 49 5.81 8.37 -10.60
CA MET A 49 7.07 9.04 -10.95
C MET A 49 8.02 8.15 -11.76
N VAL A 50 7.97 6.83 -11.56
CA VAL A 50 8.92 5.88 -12.18
C VAL A 50 8.23 4.74 -12.91
N GLN A 51 6.96 4.89 -13.31
CA GLN A 51 6.12 3.83 -13.85
C GLN A 51 6.77 3.03 -15.00
N GLU A 52 7.50 3.70 -15.89
CA GLU A 52 8.14 3.09 -17.07
C GLU A 52 9.36 2.22 -16.70
N LYS A 53 9.91 2.41 -15.50
CA LYS A 53 11.08 1.68 -14.99
C LYS A 53 10.69 0.47 -14.13
N ILE A 54 9.40 0.32 -13.82
CA ILE A 54 8.92 -0.74 -12.93
C ILE A 54 8.84 -2.06 -13.71
N PRO A 55 9.41 -3.16 -13.19
CA PRO A 55 9.32 -4.47 -13.82
C PRO A 55 7.86 -4.93 -13.97
N ARG A 56 7.59 -5.70 -15.04
CA ARG A 56 6.29 -6.36 -15.18
C ARG A 56 6.12 -7.46 -14.13
N ASN A 57 4.87 -7.80 -13.82
CA ASN A 57 4.49 -8.82 -12.85
C ASN A 57 5.05 -8.54 -11.43
N THR A 58 5.05 -7.27 -11.05
CA THR A 58 5.49 -6.82 -9.73
C THR A 58 4.31 -6.83 -8.77
N THR A 59 4.52 -7.41 -7.58
CA THR A 59 3.62 -7.27 -6.45
C THR A 59 4.13 -6.18 -5.53
N PHE A 60 3.30 -5.17 -5.26
CA PHE A 60 3.66 -4.07 -4.36
C PHE A 60 3.24 -4.33 -2.92
N LEU A 61 4.15 -4.03 -1.99
CA LEU A 61 3.96 -4.05 -0.55
C LEU A 61 3.81 -2.61 -0.06
N MET A 62 2.57 -2.14 0.00
CA MET A 62 2.25 -0.72 0.14
C MET A 62 2.15 -0.30 1.62
N PRO A 63 3.09 0.53 2.12
CA PRO A 63 2.90 1.16 3.42
C PRO A 63 1.75 2.17 3.34
N SER A 64 1.04 2.37 4.46
CA SER A 64 0.01 3.41 4.53
C SER A 64 0.59 4.82 4.39
N ASP A 65 -0.22 5.77 3.92
CA ASP A 65 0.18 7.19 3.80
C ASP A 65 0.71 7.77 5.12
N ARG A 66 0.22 7.27 6.27
CA ARG A 66 0.72 7.67 7.60
C ARG A 66 2.16 7.21 7.86
N LEU A 67 2.51 5.98 7.44
CA LEU A 67 3.89 5.50 7.55
C LEU A 67 4.79 6.22 6.54
N MET A 68 4.21 6.61 5.41
CA MET A 68 4.95 7.32 4.36
C MET A 68 5.26 8.77 4.70
N SER A 69 4.41 9.45 5.50
CA SER A 69 4.64 10.86 5.86
C SER A 69 5.90 11.10 6.70
N THR A 70 6.45 10.05 7.32
CA THR A 70 7.70 10.13 8.09
C THR A 70 8.95 9.82 7.27
N ALA A 71 8.80 9.32 6.04
CA ALA A 71 9.92 8.97 5.17
C ALA A 71 10.43 10.21 4.43
N SER A 72 11.76 10.39 4.39
CA SER A 72 12.41 11.35 3.49
C SER A 72 12.96 10.59 2.29
N ILE A 73 12.35 10.78 1.12
CA ILE A 73 12.69 10.09 -0.11
C ILE A 73 13.08 11.15 -1.14
N SER A 74 14.35 11.15 -1.57
CA SER A 74 14.75 11.98 -2.69
C SER A 74 14.24 11.40 -4.01
N GLU A 75 14.05 12.25 -5.01
CA GLU A 75 13.61 11.81 -6.35
C GLU A 75 14.51 10.70 -6.93
N SER A 76 15.82 10.81 -6.71
CA SER A 76 16.81 9.80 -7.14
C SER A 76 16.64 8.44 -6.46
N GLN A 77 16.02 8.39 -5.28
CA GLN A 77 15.84 7.18 -4.48
C GLN A 77 14.48 6.54 -4.67
N VAL A 78 13.56 7.15 -5.44
CA VAL A 78 12.18 6.64 -5.58
C VAL A 78 12.15 5.21 -6.13
N LEU A 79 12.97 4.90 -7.14
CA LEU A 79 13.01 3.56 -7.73
C LEU A 79 13.52 2.52 -6.74
N GLU A 80 14.61 2.82 -6.03
CA GLU A 80 15.19 1.95 -4.99
C GLU A 80 14.24 1.77 -3.80
N PHE A 81 13.56 2.85 -3.40
CA PHE A 81 12.53 2.78 -2.37
C PHE A 81 11.41 1.82 -2.77
N LEU A 82 10.90 1.94 -4.00
CA LEU A 82 9.85 1.05 -4.51
C LEU A 82 10.34 -0.39 -4.67
N SER A 83 11.61 -0.64 -5.05
CA SER A 83 12.15 -2.00 -5.20
C SER A 83 12.13 -2.76 -3.88
N ARG A 84 12.55 -2.11 -2.78
CA ARG A 84 12.47 -2.66 -1.41
C ARG A 84 11.04 -2.91 -0.90
N HIS A 85 10.05 -2.25 -1.50
CA HIS A 85 8.62 -2.44 -1.23
C HIS A 85 7.92 -3.22 -2.34
N SER A 86 8.65 -4.06 -3.05
CA SER A 86 8.08 -4.86 -4.12
C SER A 86 8.71 -6.24 -4.23
N ILE A 87 7.96 -7.15 -4.81
CA ILE A 87 8.38 -8.52 -5.11
C ILE A 87 8.27 -8.68 -6.62
N ALA A 88 9.35 -9.10 -7.27
CA ALA A 88 9.42 -9.32 -8.72
C ALA A 88 8.71 -10.62 -9.16
N ALA A 89 7.55 -10.89 -8.58
CA ALA A 89 6.69 -12.03 -8.91
C ALA A 89 5.22 -11.69 -8.58
N PRO A 90 4.26 -12.21 -9.35
CA PRO A 90 2.85 -12.11 -9.01
C PRO A 90 2.58 -13.02 -7.81
N LEU A 91 2.10 -12.45 -6.70
CA LEU A 91 1.94 -13.16 -5.45
C LEU A 91 0.54 -12.95 -4.89
N LYS A 92 -0.31 -14.00 -4.92
CA LYS A 92 -1.66 -13.93 -4.33
C LYS A 92 -1.59 -14.33 -2.87
N PHE A 93 -2.47 -13.77 -2.06
CA PHE A 93 -2.61 -14.20 -0.67
C PHE A 93 -2.94 -15.69 -0.57
N ASP A 94 -3.76 -16.21 -1.49
CA ASP A 94 -4.10 -17.65 -1.55
C ASP A 94 -2.89 -18.54 -1.82
N ASP A 95 -1.89 -18.04 -2.56
CA ASP A 95 -0.64 -18.76 -2.82
C ASP A 95 0.26 -18.74 -1.58
N LEU A 96 0.22 -17.65 -0.80
CA LEU A 96 0.99 -17.49 0.44
C LEU A 96 0.56 -18.44 1.55
N ILE A 97 -0.74 -18.72 1.66
CA ILE A 97 -1.26 -19.65 2.68
C ILE A 97 -0.69 -21.07 2.52
N ARG A 98 -0.23 -21.42 1.32
CA ARG A 98 0.38 -22.73 1.02
C ARG A 98 1.86 -22.79 1.34
N LEU A 99 2.50 -21.65 1.60
CA LEU A 99 3.91 -21.60 1.95
C LEU A 99 4.11 -22.07 3.39
N PRO A 100 5.16 -22.88 3.67
CA PRO A 100 5.54 -23.18 5.04
C PRO A 100 5.80 -21.89 5.84
N ASN A 101 5.43 -21.90 7.11
CA ASN A 101 5.77 -20.81 8.02
C ASN A 101 7.30 -20.60 8.06
N GLY A 102 7.73 -19.34 8.00
CA GLY A 102 9.15 -18.98 7.94
C GLY A 102 9.73 -18.92 6.52
N THR A 103 8.92 -19.08 5.46
CA THR A 103 9.39 -18.86 4.09
C THR A 103 9.87 -17.43 3.88
N VAL A 104 11.08 -17.26 3.35
CA VAL A 104 11.67 -15.96 3.02
C VAL A 104 11.36 -15.63 1.55
N LEU A 105 10.77 -14.46 1.30
CA LEU A 105 10.48 -14.00 -0.06
C LEU A 105 11.54 -13.00 -0.53
N PRO A 106 12.06 -13.15 -1.77
CA PRO A 106 12.99 -12.19 -2.32
C PRO A 106 12.28 -10.88 -2.64
N LEU A 107 12.90 -9.76 -2.24
CA LEU A 107 12.49 -8.42 -2.67
C LEU A 107 13.05 -8.14 -4.07
N ALA A 108 12.41 -7.22 -4.80
CA ALA A 108 12.96 -6.75 -6.06
C ALA A 108 14.28 -5.99 -5.82
N ASN A 109 15.28 -6.26 -6.66
CA ASN A 109 16.60 -5.63 -6.63
C ASN A 109 16.54 -4.25 -7.29
#